data_AF-A0A7S1ZTC2-F1
#
_entry.id   AF-A0A7S1ZTC2-F1
#
_cell.length_a   1.000
_cell.length_b   1.000
_cell.length_c   1.000
_cell.angle_alpha   90.00
_cell.angle_beta   90.00
_cell.angle_gamma   90.00
#
_symmetry.space_group_name_H-M   'P 1'
#
loop_
_entity.id
_entity.type
_entity.pdbx_description
1 polymer ?
#
loop_
_entity_poly.entity_id
_entity_poly.type
_entity_poly.pdbx_seq_one_letter_code
_entity_poly.pdbx_strand_id
1 'polypeptide(L)'
;DARNKSLGQWVSQQRVSYTRHTLNSDRIQQLDSIGFVWDPREVSWNGSFYQLCAFKTRHGHCNVSQYGPQYKSLSRWVGQQRVLYERNALNSNYIQKMNSIGFVWDP
;
A
#
# COMPACT_ATOMS: atom_id res chain seq x y z
N ASP A 1 -24.51 3.24 18.44
CA ASP A 1 -25.32 3.37 17.23
C ASP A 1 -25.25 2.09 16.40
N ALA A 2 -26.37 1.36 16.27
CA ALA A 2 -26.42 0.04 15.64
C ALA A 2 -26.25 0.08 14.11
N ARG A 3 -26.50 1.23 13.48
CA ARG A 3 -26.44 1.41 12.02
C ARG A 3 -25.03 1.42 11.44
N ASN A 4 -24.03 1.79 12.25
CA ASN A 4 -22.62 1.77 11.83
C ASN A 4 -21.99 0.36 11.89
N LYS A 5 -22.52 -0.53 12.76
CA LYS A 5 -22.02 -1.92 12.85
C LYS A 5 -22.41 -2.75 11.62
N SER A 6 -23.60 -2.54 11.06
CA SER A 6 -24.06 -3.28 9.88
C SER A 6 -23.31 -2.90 8.60
N LEU A 7 -23.01 -1.61 8.41
CA LEU A 7 -22.23 -1.16 7.25
C LEU A 7 -20.79 -1.68 7.31
N GLY A 8 -20.12 -1.61 8.46
CA GLY A 8 -18.75 -2.13 8.61
C GLY A 8 -18.65 -3.63 8.29
N GLN A 9 -19.62 -4.42 8.76
CA GLN A 9 -19.73 -5.85 8.43
C GLN A 9 -19.99 -6.06 6.93
N TRP A 10 -20.89 -5.28 6.34
CA TRP A 10 -21.19 -5.37 4.90
C TRP A 10 -19.95 -5.05 4.04
N VAL A 11 -19.21 -3.99 4.37
CA VAL A 11 -17.95 -3.60 3.71
C VAL A 11 -16.92 -4.73 3.82
N SER A 12 -16.77 -5.32 5.01
CA SER A 12 -15.88 -6.47 5.23
C SER A 12 -16.27 -7.64 4.34
N GLN A 13 -17.57 -7.94 4.25
CA GLN A 13 -18.09 -9.01 3.40
C GLN A 13 -17.82 -8.73 1.91
N GLN A 14 -17.97 -7.48 1.43
CA GLN A 14 -17.65 -7.14 0.04
C GLN A 14 -16.18 -7.42 -0.26
N ARG A 15 -15.26 -7.00 0.62
CA ARG A 15 -13.81 -7.25 0.47
C ARG A 15 -13.48 -8.74 0.45
N VAL A 16 -14.09 -9.53 1.34
CA VAL A 16 -13.88 -10.99 1.36
C VAL A 16 -14.38 -11.64 0.06
N SER A 17 -15.58 -11.27 -0.41
CA SER A 17 -16.13 -11.80 -1.66
C SER A 17 -15.31 -11.38 -2.90
N TYR A 18 -14.77 -10.15 -2.91
CA TYR A 18 -13.89 -9.68 -3.97
C TYR A 18 -12.59 -10.49 -4.03
N THR A 19 -11.91 -10.68 -2.89
CA THR A 19 -10.67 -11.48 -2.82
C THR A 19 -10.91 -12.96 -3.17
N ARG A 20 -12.12 -13.48 -2.94
CA ARG A 20 -12.50 -14.84 -3.33
C ARG A 20 -12.97 -14.96 -4.78
N HIS A 21 -13.00 -13.87 -5.54
CA HIS A 21 -13.53 -13.82 -6.90
C HIS A 21 -14.99 -14.29 -7.00
N THR A 22 -15.77 -14.17 -5.92
CA THR A 22 -17.19 -14.55 -5.89
C THR A 22 -18.14 -13.36 -5.97
N LEU A 23 -17.59 -12.14 -6.01
CA LEU A 23 -18.38 -10.92 -6.12
C LEU A 23 -18.77 -10.65 -7.58
N ASN A 24 -20.06 -10.33 -7.80
CA ASN A 24 -20.59 -10.01 -9.12
C ASN A 24 -19.89 -8.76 -9.73
N SER A 25 -19.61 -8.79 -11.03
CA SER A 25 -18.95 -7.71 -11.78
C SER A 25 -19.67 -6.36 -11.69
N ASP A 26 -21.01 -6.35 -11.74
CA ASP A 26 -21.82 -5.12 -11.65
C ASP A 26 -21.67 -4.49 -10.27
N ARG A 27 -21.58 -5.32 -9.22
CA ARG A 27 -21.33 -4.85 -7.85
C ARG A 27 -19.93 -4.27 -7.72
N ILE A 28 -18.93 -4.88 -8.35
CA ILE A 28 -17.56 -4.35 -8.40
C ILE A 28 -17.56 -2.99 -9.07
N GLN A 29 -18.16 -2.86 -10.27
CA GLN A 29 -18.23 -1.60 -11.00
C GLN A 29 -18.95 -0.48 -10.22
N GLN A 30 -20.07 -0.80 -9.56
CA GLN A 30 -20.77 0.17 -8.72
C GLN A 30 -19.91 0.68 -7.56
N LEU A 31 -19.19 -0.23 -6.90
CA LEU A 31 -18.30 0.13 -5.79
C LEU A 31 -17.07 0.91 -6.30
N ASP A 32 -16.50 0.53 -7.44
CA ASP A 32 -15.40 1.26 -8.08
C ASP A 32 -15.83 2.68 -8.48
N SER A 33 -17.07 2.86 -8.96
CA SER A 33 -17.58 4.17 -9.38
C SER A 33 -17.66 5.20 -8.25
N ILE A 34 -17.70 4.74 -7.00
CA ILE A 34 -17.69 5.60 -5.80
C ILE A 34 -16.31 5.61 -5.10
N GLY A 35 -15.27 5.06 -5.74
CA GLY A 35 -13.92 5.01 -5.20
C GLY A 35 -13.76 4.05 -4.02
N PHE A 36 -14.51 2.94 -4.00
CA PHE A 36 -14.46 1.98 -2.89
C PHE A 36 -13.05 1.37 -2.75
N VAL A 37 -12.53 1.42 -1.54
CA VAL A 37 -11.22 0.87 -1.21
C VAL A 37 -11.33 -0.63 -0.88
N TRP A 38 -10.88 -1.47 -1.82
CA TRP A 38 -10.84 -2.92 -1.67
C TRP A 38 -9.78 -3.41 -0.67
N ASP A 39 -8.56 -2.85 -0.72
CA ASP A 39 -7.52 -3.11 0.29
C ASP A 39 -7.05 -1.80 0.95
N PRO A 40 -7.52 -1.50 2.18
CA PRO A 40 -7.03 -0.35 2.95
C PRO A 40 -5.52 -0.37 3.21
N ARG A 41 -4.92 -1.56 3.28
CA ARG A 41 -3.47 -1.70 3.47
C ARG A 41 -2.74 -1.22 2.23
N GLU A 42 -3.30 -1.44 1.04
CA GLU A 42 -2.75 -0.89 -0.20
C GLU A 42 -2.81 0.64 -0.22
N VAL A 43 -3.88 1.25 0.28
CA VAL A 43 -3.96 2.73 0.39
C VAL A 43 -2.85 3.28 1.28
N SER A 44 -2.67 2.68 2.46
CA SER A 44 -1.60 3.09 3.39
C SER A 44 -0.20 2.89 2.79
N TRP A 45 0.02 1.75 2.13
CA TRP A 45 1.28 1.45 1.46
C TRP A 45 1.56 2.44 0.32
N ASN A 46 0.57 2.72 -0.53
CA ASN A 46 0.68 3.67 -1.64
C ASN A 46 1.01 5.08 -1.14
N GLY A 47 0.43 5.51 -0.01
CA GLY A 47 0.76 6.81 0.61
C GLY A 47 2.25 6.94 0.95
N SER A 48 2.84 5.90 1.56
CA SER A 48 4.27 5.87 1.88
C SER A 48 5.14 5.76 0.62
N PHE A 49 4.69 4.98 -0.37
CA PHE A 49 5.34 4.89 -1.67
C PHE A 49 5.39 6.24 -2.39
N TYR A 50 4.32 7.03 -2.39
CA TYR A 50 4.33 8.37 -2.97
C TYR A 50 5.31 9.31 -2.26
N GLN A 51 5.44 9.21 -0.93
CA GLN A 51 6.46 9.94 -0.19
C GLN A 51 7.87 9.53 -0.62
N LEU A 52 8.11 8.23 -0.86
CA LEU A 52 9.39 7.76 -1.40
C LEU A 52 9.65 8.29 -2.82
N CYS A 53 8.64 8.32 -3.69
CA CYS A 53 8.77 8.92 -5.04
C CYS A 53 9.12 10.40 -4.98
N ALA A 54 8.45 11.16 -4.11
CA ALA A 54 8.76 12.58 -3.88
C ALA A 54 10.17 12.76 -3.34
N PHE A 55 10.58 11.92 -2.39
CA PHE A 55 11.95 11.91 -1.87
C PHE A 55 12.97 11.64 -2.98
N LYS A 56 12.78 10.60 -3.79
CA LYS A 56 13.65 10.28 -4.92
C LYS A 56 13.74 11.43 -5.91
N THR A 57 12.61 12.07 -6.22
CA THR A 57 12.57 13.21 -7.14
C THR A 57 13.41 14.38 -6.61
N ARG A 58 13.41 14.60 -5.29
CA ARG A 58 14.17 15.67 -4.64
C ARG A 58 15.66 15.36 -4.46
N HIS A 59 16.00 14.11 -4.19
CA HIS A 59 17.34 13.71 -3.74
C HIS A 59 18.10 12.83 -4.75
N GLY A 60 17.45 12.35 -5.80
CA GLY A 60 18.03 11.47 -6.82
C GLY A 60 18.14 9.99 -6.43
N HIS A 61 17.94 9.65 -5.16
CA HIS A 61 18.09 8.30 -4.62
C HIS A 61 17.02 7.96 -3.58
N CYS A 62 16.95 6.69 -3.17
CA CYS A 62 15.99 6.20 -2.16
C CYS A 62 16.61 5.95 -0.76
N ASN A 63 17.86 6.35 -0.54
CA ASN A 63 18.52 6.24 0.76
C ASN A 63 18.03 7.29 1.78
N VAL A 64 16.86 7.02 2.38
CA VAL A 64 16.16 7.94 3.30
C VAL A 64 16.81 8.03 4.67
N SER A 65 17.50 6.98 5.13
CA SER A 65 18.06 6.91 6.50
C SER A 65 19.19 7.91 6.76
N GLN A 66 19.80 8.46 5.71
CA GLN A 66 20.83 9.50 5.80
C GLN A 66 20.28 10.88 6.18
N TYR A 67 18.95 11.05 6.21
CA TYR A 67 18.33 12.34 6.43
C TYR A 67 17.71 12.47 7.83
N GLY A 68 17.50 13.72 8.25
CA GLY A 68 17.07 14.08 9.59
C GLY A 68 15.67 13.61 10.01
N PRO A 69 15.24 13.98 11.23
CA PRO A 69 14.00 13.51 11.85
C PRO A 69 12.73 13.67 11.01
N GLN A 70 12.72 14.61 10.07
CA GLN A 70 11.59 14.86 9.16
C GLN A 70 11.24 13.65 8.27
N TYR A 71 12.20 12.74 8.02
CA TYR A 71 11.97 11.53 7.23
C TYR A 71 11.96 10.23 8.07
N LYS A 72 11.89 10.33 9.40
CA LYS A 72 11.97 9.17 10.30
C LYS A 72 10.92 8.10 10.02
N SER A 73 9.69 8.51 9.72
CA SER A 73 8.59 7.59 9.36
C SER A 73 8.88 6.85 8.06
N LEU A 74 9.27 7.59 7.03
CA LEU A 74 9.59 7.04 5.71
C LEU A 74 10.82 6.11 5.76
N SER A 75 11.86 6.49 6.51
CA SER A 75 13.06 5.66 6.73
C SER A 75 12.71 4.33 7.39
N ARG A 76 11.88 4.35 8.44
CA ARG A 76 11.38 3.13 9.09
C ARG A 76 10.55 2.28 8.13
N TRP A 77 9.68 2.90 7.34
CA TRP A 77 8.85 2.20 6.36
C TRP A 77 9.70 1.52 5.28
N VAL A 78 10.71 2.21 4.75
CA VAL A 78 11.67 1.65 3.78
C VAL A 78 12.42 0.46 4.39
N GLY A 79 12.89 0.57 5.63
CA GLY A 79 13.53 -0.53 6.34
C GLY A 79 12.60 -1.74 6.50
N GLN A 80 11.32 -1.51 6.81
CA GLN A 80 10.32 -2.59 6.85
C GLN A 80 10.14 -3.26 5.49
N GLN A 81 10.14 -2.50 4.39
CA GLN A 81 10.03 -3.10 3.05
C GLN A 81 11.21 -4.02 2.74
N ARG A 82 12.44 -3.61 3.09
CA ARG A 82 13.65 -4.44 2.93
C ARG A 82 13.55 -5.76 3.71
N VAL A 83 13.17 -5.69 4.99
CA VAL A 83 12.98 -6.89 5.82
C VAL A 83 11.90 -7.82 5.26
N LEU A 84 10.78 -7.27 4.75
CA LEU A 84 9.72 -8.07 4.13
C LEU A 84 10.18 -8.71 2.81
N TYR A 85 10.99 -8.00 2.03
CA TYR A 85 11.58 -8.50 0.79
C TYR A 85 12.53 -9.67 1.06
N GLU A 86 13.47 -9.50 2.01
CA GLU A 86 14.42 -10.55 2.42
C GLU A 86 13.71 -11.82 2.91
N ARG A 87 12.55 -11.66 3.57
CA ARG A 87 11.74 -12.78 4.08
C ARG A 87 10.81 -13.38 3.02
N ASN A 88 10.85 -12.93 1.77
CA ASN A 88 9.90 -13.30 0.71
C ASN A 88 8.43 -13.09 1.11
N ALA A 89 8.17 -12.13 2.00
CA ALA A 89 6.84 -11.81 2.53
C ALA A 89 6.26 -10.51 1.94
N LEU A 90 7.02 -9.81 1.10
CA LEU A 90 6.55 -8.60 0.42
C LEU A 90 5.74 -8.97 -0.83
N ASN A 91 4.58 -8.33 -0.99
CA ASN A 91 3.71 -8.52 -2.17
C ASN A 91 4.47 -8.18 -3.46
N SER A 92 4.35 -9.03 -4.49
CA SER A 92 5.00 -8.84 -5.80
C SER A 92 4.66 -7.50 -6.47
N ASN A 93 3.44 -6.98 -6.32
CA ASN A 93 3.06 -5.68 -6.85
C ASN A 93 3.84 -4.54 -6.16
N TYR A 94 4.12 -4.67 -4.87
CA TYR A 94 4.93 -3.70 -4.13
C TYR A 94 6.40 -3.76 -4.56
N ILE A 95 6.91 -4.96 -4.80
CA ILE A 95 8.25 -5.16 -5.37
C ILE A 95 8.34 -4.49 -6.74
N GLN A 96 7.37 -4.73 -7.62
CA GLN A 96 7.33 -4.10 -8.96
C GLN A 96 7.25 -2.58 -8.89
N LYS A 97 6.40 -2.01 -8.01
CA LYS A 97 6.30 -0.56 -7.80
C LYS A 97 7.62 0.04 -7.30
N MET A 98 8.32 -0.62 -6.39
CA MET A 98 9.62 -0.13 -5.90
C MET A 98 10.73 -0.29 -6.97
N ASN A 99 10.73 -1.38 -7.72
CA ASN A 99 11.66 -1.57 -8.85
C ASN A 99 11.45 -0.52 -9.96
N SER A 100 10.21 -0.09 -10.23
CA SER A 100 9.94 0.91 -11.27
C SER A 100 10.54 2.29 -10.95
N ILE A 101 10.78 2.59 -9.67
CA ILE A 101 11.53 3.77 -9.25
C ILE A 101 13.01 3.47 -9.01
N GLY A 102 13.56 2.37 -9.54
CA GLY A 102 14.97 1.99 -9.38
C GLY A 102 15.40 1.84 -7.92
N PHE A 103 14.49 1.38 -7.06
CA PHE A 103 14.80 1.13 -5.66
C PHE A 103 15.80 -0.02 -5.52
N VAL A 104 16.85 0.18 -4.74
CA VAL A 104 17.87 -0.84 -4.45
C VAL A 104 17.53 -1.49 -3.11
N TRP A 105 17.32 -2.82 -3.14
CA TRP A 105 16.93 -3.62 -2.00
C TRP A 105 18.07 -3.91 -1.05
N ASP A 106 19.27 -4.11 -1.58
CA ASP A 106 20.51 -4.32 -0.84
C ASP A 106 21.04 -2.96 -0.28
N PRO A 107 21.48 -2.86 0.99
CA PRO A 107 22.20 -1.71 1.50
C PRO A 107 23.43 -1.28 0.67
#